data_AF-A0A349J963-F1
#
_entry.id   AF-A0A349J963-F1
#
_cell.length_a   1.000
_cell.length_b   1.000
_cell.length_c   1.000
_cell.angle_alpha   90.00
_cell.angle_beta   90.00
_cell.angle_gamma   90.00
#
_symmetry.space_group_name_H-M   'P 1'
#
loop_
_entity.id
_entity.type
_entity.pdbx_description
1 polymer ?
#
loop_
_entity_poly.entity_id
_entity_poly.type
_entity_poly.pdbx_seq_one_letter_code
_entity_poly.pdbx_strand_id
1 'polypeptide(L)'
;RENVLMALNLLPAPLAQEESRARAAEARSDDLPWIRISPAWWLGEVNRALRPGTGEGDDEDALAPLDPARIDRARVAAAARGASEALATCRTLGLSDLKLDQSEHFAGLIAAVIAGDEKALRGRLCYVKRQDDKRLRDVTAGQLGRLAPACDDKTWQVVLAAWTAEVDYKPKWFSIAWTAVVAGAPRQALATARAAAARFPDDPAFAEERTFMESLLGR
;
A
#
# COMPACT_ATOMS: atom_id res chain seq x y z
N ARG A 1 18.63 33.16 37.52
CA ARG A 1 18.23 32.56 36.23
C ARG A 1 17.70 31.13 36.43
N GLU A 2 16.98 30.89 37.52
CA GLU A 2 16.68 29.52 38.02
C GLU A 2 15.22 29.36 38.46
N ASN A 3 14.33 30.28 38.05
CA ASN A 3 12.92 30.31 38.49
C ASN A 3 11.89 30.30 37.35
N VAL A 4 12.30 29.98 36.11
CA VAL A 4 11.36 29.90 34.96
C VAL A 4 10.93 28.45 34.67
N LEU A 5 11.68 27.44 35.15
CA LEU A 5 11.40 26.03 34.84
C LEU A 5 10.37 25.35 35.78
N MET A 6 9.96 25.98 36.89
CA MET A 6 8.93 25.41 37.79
C MET A 6 7.49 25.87 37.50
N ALA A 7 7.29 26.91 36.69
CA ALA A 7 5.94 27.45 36.45
C ALA A 7 5.11 26.66 35.42
N LEU A 8 5.73 25.75 34.65
CA LEU A 8 5.03 24.95 33.64
C LEU A 8 4.30 23.71 34.22
N ASN A 9 4.46 23.42 35.51
CA ASN A 9 3.83 22.26 36.18
C ASN A 9 2.50 22.57 36.91
N LEU A 10 1.93 23.77 36.72
CA LEU A 10 0.72 24.21 37.45
C LEU A 10 -0.45 24.58 36.54
N LEU A 11 -0.38 24.28 35.23
CA LEU A 11 -1.57 24.39 34.39
C LEU A 11 -2.49 23.18 34.67
N PRO A 12 -3.78 23.38 34.97
CA PRO A 12 -4.72 22.27 35.07
C PRO A 12 -4.70 21.50 33.74
N ALA A 13 -4.63 20.16 33.82
CA ALA A 13 -4.53 19.24 32.68
C ALA A 13 -5.33 19.62 31.41
N PRO A 14 -6.58 20.15 31.48
CA PRO A 14 -7.31 20.58 30.28
C PRO A 14 -6.68 21.77 29.54
N LEU A 15 -6.10 22.76 30.23
CA LEU A 15 -5.48 23.93 29.58
C LEU A 15 -4.16 23.59 28.89
N ALA A 16 -3.36 22.69 29.47
CA ALA A 16 -2.16 22.17 28.83
C ALA A 16 -2.47 21.34 27.58
N GLN A 17 -3.60 20.62 27.56
CA GLN A 17 -4.07 19.90 26.38
C GLN A 17 -4.59 20.83 25.28
N GLU A 18 -5.29 21.92 25.63
CA GLU A 18 -5.76 22.91 24.65
C GLU A 18 -4.61 23.70 24.02
N GLU A 19 -3.63 24.14 24.80
CA GLU A 19 -2.42 24.80 24.27
C GLU A 19 -1.58 23.85 23.41
N SER A 20 -1.48 22.57 23.79
CA SER A 20 -0.80 21.54 22.99
C SER A 20 -1.53 21.30 21.66
N ARG A 21 -2.87 21.24 21.66
CA ARG A 21 -3.69 21.14 20.45
C ARG A 21 -3.56 22.36 19.55
N ALA A 22 -3.54 23.57 20.13
CA ALA A 22 -3.36 24.82 19.38
C ALA A 22 -1.97 24.89 18.72
N ARG A 23 -0.91 24.57 19.45
CA ARG A 23 0.46 24.49 18.90
C ARG A 23 0.60 23.41 17.84
N ALA A 24 -0.05 22.24 18.02
CA ALA A 24 -0.06 21.19 17.01
C ALA A 24 -0.87 21.58 15.75
N ALA A 25 -1.87 22.45 15.87
CA ALA A 25 -2.63 22.99 14.75
C ALA A 25 -1.86 24.08 13.99
N GLU A 26 -1.14 24.94 14.72
CA GLU A 26 -0.28 25.99 14.15
C GLU A 26 0.95 25.38 13.46
N ALA A 27 1.65 24.44 14.11
CA ALA A 27 2.73 23.68 13.49
C ALA A 27 2.25 22.92 12.23
N ARG A 28 1.04 22.36 12.26
CA ARG A 28 0.43 21.75 11.08
C ARG A 28 0.30 22.72 9.93
N SER A 29 -0.06 23.99 10.17
CA SER A 29 -0.21 25.04 9.14
C SER A 29 1.12 25.36 8.45
N ASP A 30 2.20 25.47 9.24
CA ASP A 30 3.55 25.73 8.72
C ASP A 30 4.18 24.50 8.06
N ASP A 31 3.75 23.30 8.46
CA ASP A 31 4.18 22.04 7.84
C ASP A 31 3.44 21.75 6.52
N LEU A 32 2.31 22.41 6.25
CA LEU A 32 1.49 22.14 5.06
C LEU A 32 2.25 22.25 3.73
N PRO A 33 3.14 23.24 3.50
CA PRO A 33 3.80 23.38 2.20
C PRO A 33 4.71 22.19 1.85
N TRP A 34 5.52 21.71 2.81
CA TRP A 34 6.42 20.58 2.55
C TRP A 34 5.67 19.24 2.50
N ILE A 35 4.62 19.09 3.31
CA ILE A 35 3.73 17.91 3.27
C ILE A 35 3.07 17.77 1.90
N ARG A 36 2.56 18.88 1.36
CA ARG A 36 1.86 18.89 0.06
C ARG A 36 2.75 18.42 -1.09
N ILE A 37 4.06 18.64 -1.01
CA ILE A 37 5.04 18.22 -2.01
C ILE A 37 5.74 16.90 -1.66
N SER A 38 5.28 16.15 -0.66
CA SER A 38 5.91 14.88 -0.24
C SER A 38 5.10 13.66 -0.71
N PRO A 39 5.47 12.99 -1.82
CA PRO A 39 4.84 11.74 -2.24
C PRO A 39 4.83 10.66 -1.16
N ALA A 40 5.90 10.59 -0.35
CA ALA A 40 6.02 9.60 0.72
C ALA A 40 4.98 9.83 1.83
N TRP A 41 4.70 11.09 2.20
CA TRP A 41 3.67 11.40 3.18
C TRP A 41 2.28 10.98 2.68
N TRP A 42 1.99 11.25 1.39
CA TRP A 42 0.73 10.83 0.77
C TRP A 42 0.58 9.32 0.64
N LEU A 43 1.66 8.59 0.35
CA LEU A 43 1.65 7.12 0.44
C LEU A 43 1.36 6.66 1.88
N GLY A 44 1.91 7.33 2.89
CA GLY A 44 1.56 7.12 4.29
C GLY A 44 0.06 7.34 4.56
N GLU A 45 -0.56 8.35 3.95
CA GLU A 45 -2.01 8.56 4.04
C GLU A 45 -2.83 7.48 3.36
N VAL A 46 -2.39 6.98 2.21
CA VAL A 46 -2.99 5.81 1.56
C VAL A 46 -2.98 4.61 2.51
N ASN A 47 -1.84 4.33 3.14
CA ASN A 47 -1.71 3.22 4.08
C ASN A 47 -2.57 3.40 5.35
N ARG A 48 -2.65 4.62 5.90
CA ARG A 48 -3.57 4.93 7.02
C ARG A 48 -5.03 4.75 6.63
N ALA A 49 -5.40 5.09 5.40
CA ALA A 49 -6.76 4.90 4.89
C ALA A 49 -7.13 3.42 4.67
N LEU A 50 -6.15 2.54 4.46
CA LEU A 50 -6.38 1.08 4.42
C LEU A 50 -6.68 0.49 5.81
N ARG A 51 -6.28 1.18 6.90
CA ARG A 51 -6.34 0.69 8.28
C ARG A 51 -6.82 1.79 9.24
N PRO A 52 -8.03 2.34 9.08
CA PRO A 52 -8.46 3.41 9.96
C PRO A 52 -8.66 2.90 11.39
N GLY A 53 -8.09 3.61 12.36
CA GLY A 53 -8.25 3.32 13.78
C GLY A 53 -7.25 2.30 14.35
N THR A 54 -6.26 1.85 13.58
CA THR A 54 -4.98 1.37 14.16
C THR A 54 -4.23 2.61 14.63
N GLY A 55 -3.69 2.60 15.85
CA GLY A 55 -3.09 3.78 16.48
C GLY A 55 -2.01 4.44 15.62
N GLU A 56 -1.75 5.73 15.85
CA GLU A 56 -0.56 6.37 15.28
C GLU A 56 0.69 5.80 15.99
N GLY A 57 1.31 4.76 15.43
CA GLY A 57 2.72 4.47 15.73
C GLY A 57 3.10 3.11 16.29
N ASP A 58 2.19 2.15 16.46
CA ASP A 58 2.60 0.79 16.83
C ASP A 58 2.87 -0.03 15.57
N ASP A 59 4.16 -0.28 15.29
CA ASP A 59 4.64 -1.09 14.16
C ASP A 59 3.97 -2.48 14.09
N GLU A 60 3.41 -2.97 15.20
CA GLU A 60 2.63 -4.21 15.26
C GLU A 60 1.38 -4.18 14.36
N ASP A 61 0.71 -3.03 14.21
CA ASP A 61 -0.52 -2.91 13.42
C ASP A 61 -0.28 -2.91 11.90
N ALA A 62 0.95 -2.64 11.46
CA ALA A 62 1.32 -2.64 10.04
C ALA A 62 1.17 -4.02 9.39
N LEU A 63 1.21 -5.09 10.21
CA LEU A 63 1.13 -6.48 9.77
C LEU A 63 -0.25 -7.11 9.94
N ALA A 64 -1.19 -6.46 10.63
CA ALA A 64 -2.54 -7.01 10.80
C ALA A 64 -3.20 -7.26 9.42
N PRO A 65 -4.08 -8.25 9.25
CA PRO A 65 -4.84 -8.40 8.01
C PRO A 65 -5.66 -7.14 7.69
N LEU A 66 -5.84 -6.82 6.39
CA LEU A 66 -6.74 -5.74 6.00
C LEU A 66 -8.19 -6.18 6.20
N ASP A 67 -9.01 -5.32 6.81
CA ASP A 67 -10.46 -5.51 6.90
C ASP A 67 -11.16 -4.70 5.79
N PRO A 68 -11.73 -5.35 4.76
CA PRO A 68 -12.36 -4.66 3.64
C PRO A 68 -13.51 -3.73 4.03
N ALA A 69 -14.20 -4.02 5.13
CA ALA A 69 -15.32 -3.23 5.62
C ALA A 69 -14.84 -1.92 6.26
N ARG A 70 -13.58 -1.85 6.70
CA ARG A 70 -13.00 -0.67 7.34
C ARG A 70 -12.24 0.22 6.38
N ILE A 71 -11.87 -0.25 5.18
CA ILE A 71 -11.08 0.56 4.23
C ILE A 71 -11.85 1.83 3.82
N ASP A 72 -11.25 3.00 4.06
CA ASP A 72 -11.77 4.27 3.57
C ASP A 72 -11.34 4.48 2.11
N ARG A 73 -12.13 3.91 1.19
CA ARG A 73 -11.84 3.93 -0.26
C ARG A 73 -11.77 5.36 -0.81
N ALA A 74 -12.58 6.28 -0.28
CA ALA A 74 -12.58 7.67 -0.72
C ALA A 74 -11.27 8.37 -0.32
N ARG A 75 -10.79 8.14 0.91
CA ARG A 75 -9.51 8.66 1.39
C ARG A 75 -8.32 8.02 0.68
N VAL A 76 -8.35 6.72 0.39
CA VAL A 76 -7.34 6.06 -0.47
C VAL A 76 -7.22 6.77 -1.81
N ALA A 77 -8.35 7.00 -2.49
CA ALA A 77 -8.36 7.67 -3.79
C ALA A 77 -7.88 9.13 -3.70
N ALA A 78 -8.29 9.87 -2.67
CA ALA A 78 -7.85 11.25 -2.45
C ALA A 78 -6.34 11.33 -2.17
N ALA A 79 -5.81 10.47 -1.30
CA ALA A 79 -4.40 10.44 -0.95
C ALA A 79 -3.52 10.03 -2.15
N ALA A 80 -3.96 9.09 -2.98
CA ALA A 80 -3.24 8.72 -4.19
C ALA A 80 -3.17 9.85 -5.24
N ARG A 81 -4.23 10.67 -5.36
CA ARG A 81 -4.18 11.91 -6.15
C ARG A 81 -3.17 12.90 -5.56
N GLY A 82 -3.18 13.07 -4.24
CA GLY A 82 -2.20 13.90 -3.53
C GLY A 82 -0.76 13.47 -3.81
N ALA A 83 -0.46 12.16 -3.82
CA ALA A 83 0.87 11.64 -4.17
C ALA A 83 1.29 11.99 -5.61
N SER A 84 0.34 11.96 -6.54
CA SER A 84 0.57 12.31 -7.96
C SER A 84 0.85 13.80 -8.13
N GLU A 85 0.05 14.65 -7.48
CA GLU A 85 0.21 16.12 -7.47
C GLU A 85 1.53 16.53 -6.80
N ALA A 86 1.89 15.87 -5.71
CA ALA A 86 3.17 16.07 -5.02
C ALA A 86 4.35 15.78 -5.94
N LEU A 87 4.35 14.64 -6.63
CA LEU A 87 5.42 14.27 -7.57
C LEU A 87 5.52 15.25 -8.75
N ALA A 88 4.38 15.68 -9.30
CA ALA A 88 4.36 16.69 -10.36
C ALA A 88 4.97 18.02 -9.90
N THR A 89 4.71 18.41 -8.65
CA THR A 89 5.30 19.61 -8.05
C THR A 89 6.80 19.46 -7.82
N CYS A 90 7.26 18.32 -7.27
CA CYS A 90 8.69 18.00 -7.14
C CYS A 90 9.42 18.15 -8.48
N ARG A 91 8.87 17.57 -9.55
CA ARG A 91 9.46 17.65 -10.90
C ARG A 91 9.55 19.09 -11.43
N THR A 92 8.53 19.91 -11.17
CA THR A 92 8.54 21.34 -11.55
C THR A 92 9.63 22.11 -10.81
N LEU A 93 9.95 21.70 -9.59
CA LEU A 93 11.04 22.25 -8.78
C LEU A 93 12.42 21.65 -9.12
N GLY A 94 12.50 20.77 -10.11
CA GLY A 94 13.74 20.06 -10.47
C GLY A 94 14.15 18.95 -9.49
N LEU A 95 13.26 18.56 -8.58
CA LEU A 95 13.48 17.45 -7.66
C LEU A 95 13.06 16.13 -8.33
N SER A 96 14.02 15.23 -8.49
CA SER A 96 13.81 13.90 -9.05
C SER A 96 14.64 12.88 -8.27
N ASP A 97 13.98 11.85 -7.76
CA ASP A 97 14.60 10.72 -7.06
C ASP A 97 13.71 9.49 -7.21
N LEU A 98 14.34 8.31 -7.33
CA LEU A 98 13.63 7.03 -7.52
C LEU A 98 12.60 6.76 -6.42
N LYS A 99 12.85 7.19 -5.17
CA LYS A 99 11.90 7.01 -4.06
C LYS A 99 10.64 7.84 -4.22
N LEU A 100 10.73 9.02 -4.85
CA LEU A 100 9.57 9.85 -5.15
C LEU A 100 8.67 9.16 -6.17
N ASP A 101 9.27 8.63 -7.25
CA ASP A 101 8.56 7.86 -8.27
C ASP A 101 7.95 6.57 -7.70
N GLN A 102 8.68 5.86 -6.84
CA GLN A 102 8.17 4.65 -6.17
C GLN A 102 7.00 4.97 -5.25
N SER A 103 7.06 6.07 -4.50
CA SER A 103 5.97 6.46 -3.59
C SER A 103 4.68 6.76 -4.34
N GLU A 104 4.79 7.52 -5.45
CA GLU A 104 3.65 7.77 -6.33
C GLU A 104 3.14 6.48 -7.00
N HIS A 105 4.05 5.62 -7.48
CA HIS A 105 3.70 4.35 -8.09
C HIS A 105 2.87 3.48 -7.14
N PHE A 106 3.32 3.28 -5.90
CA PHE A 106 2.61 2.45 -4.93
C PHE A 106 1.29 3.06 -4.49
N ALA A 107 1.23 4.38 -4.30
CA ALA A 107 -0.03 5.06 -3.98
C ALA A 107 -1.06 4.84 -5.11
N GLY A 108 -0.64 4.99 -6.37
CA GLY A 108 -1.48 4.74 -7.53
C GLY A 108 -1.85 3.27 -7.74
N LEU A 109 -0.93 2.33 -7.47
CA LEU A 109 -1.19 0.88 -7.53
C LEU A 109 -2.26 0.48 -6.52
N ILE A 110 -2.11 0.92 -5.26
CA ILE A 110 -3.07 0.64 -4.19
C ILE A 110 -4.45 1.20 -4.57
N ALA A 111 -4.53 2.46 -4.98
CA ALA A 111 -5.80 3.06 -5.37
C ALA A 111 -6.48 2.33 -6.53
N ALA A 112 -5.72 1.89 -7.55
CA ALA A 112 -6.27 1.14 -8.67
C ALA A 112 -6.86 -0.22 -8.23
N VAL A 113 -6.15 -0.96 -7.38
CA VAL A 113 -6.63 -2.24 -6.84
C VAL A 113 -7.88 -2.03 -5.97
N ILE A 114 -7.84 -1.08 -5.03
CA ILE A 114 -8.97 -0.80 -4.13
C ILE A 114 -10.20 -0.28 -4.88
N ALA A 115 -10.02 0.45 -5.98
CA ALA A 115 -11.13 0.93 -6.81
C ALA A 115 -11.63 -0.12 -7.82
N GLY A 116 -10.91 -1.22 -8.02
CA GLY A 116 -11.17 -2.15 -9.12
C GLY A 116 -10.98 -1.52 -10.51
N ASP A 117 -10.14 -0.48 -10.63
CA ASP A 117 -9.87 0.22 -11.88
C ASP A 117 -8.80 -0.54 -12.69
N GLU A 118 -9.25 -1.44 -13.55
CA GLU A 118 -8.38 -2.25 -14.41
C GLU A 118 -7.45 -1.40 -15.27
N LYS A 119 -7.96 -0.30 -15.84
CA LYS A 119 -7.17 0.54 -16.76
C LYS A 119 -6.02 1.20 -16.01
N ALA A 120 -6.30 1.77 -14.84
CA ALA A 120 -5.27 2.34 -13.99
C ALA A 120 -4.27 1.28 -13.52
N LEU A 121 -4.76 0.10 -13.10
CA LEU A 121 -3.91 -1.00 -12.65
C LEU A 121 -2.95 -1.47 -13.74
N ARG A 122 -3.44 -1.70 -14.96
CA ARG A 122 -2.61 -2.07 -16.10
C ARG A 122 -1.59 -0.99 -16.43
N GLY A 123 -1.95 0.29 -16.34
CA GLY A 123 -1.01 1.40 -16.49
C GLY A 123 0.15 1.33 -15.49
N ARG A 124 -0.14 1.02 -14.22
CA ARG A 124 0.88 0.84 -13.16
C ARG A 124 1.75 -0.38 -13.42
N LEU A 125 1.17 -1.51 -13.82
CA LEU A 125 1.92 -2.73 -14.10
C LEU A 125 2.77 -2.62 -15.39
N CYS A 126 2.28 -1.92 -16.41
CA CYS A 126 3.06 -1.58 -17.61
C CYS A 126 4.29 -0.72 -17.25
N TYR A 127 4.15 0.22 -16.29
CA TYR A 127 5.31 0.94 -15.76
C TYR A 127 6.34 -0.03 -15.16
N VAL A 128 5.93 -0.99 -14.32
CA VAL A 128 6.84 -2.00 -13.75
C VAL A 128 7.58 -2.78 -14.83
N LYS A 129 6.87 -3.22 -15.88
CA LYS A 129 7.46 -3.90 -17.04
C LYS A 129 8.53 -3.04 -17.71
N ARG A 130 8.22 -1.77 -17.99
CA ARG A 130 9.11 -0.84 -18.70
C ARG A 130 10.38 -0.49 -17.92
N GLN A 131 10.29 -0.39 -16.60
CA GLN A 131 11.47 -0.11 -15.78
C GLN A 131 12.46 -1.29 -15.75
N ASP A 132 11.96 -2.52 -16.01
CA ASP A 132 12.72 -3.77 -15.95
C ASP A 132 13.52 -3.99 -14.63
N ASP A 133 13.14 -3.29 -13.57
CA ASP A 133 13.84 -3.34 -12.29
C ASP A 133 13.35 -4.53 -11.44
N LYS A 134 14.30 -5.37 -11.01
CA LYS A 134 14.02 -6.54 -10.18
C LYS A 134 13.35 -6.16 -8.86
N ARG A 135 13.83 -5.11 -8.17
CA ARG A 135 13.29 -4.72 -6.86
C ARG A 135 11.88 -4.20 -6.99
N LEU A 136 11.58 -3.43 -8.04
CA LEU A 136 10.24 -2.94 -8.33
C LEU A 136 9.26 -4.08 -8.59
N ARG A 137 9.66 -5.10 -9.38
CA ARG A 137 8.85 -6.32 -9.55
C ARG A 137 8.60 -7.03 -8.21
N ASP A 138 9.63 -7.17 -7.39
CA ASP A 138 9.57 -7.86 -6.10
C ASP A 138 8.62 -7.15 -5.12
N VAL A 139 8.78 -5.84 -4.96
CA VAL A 139 7.93 -5.06 -4.06
C VAL A 139 6.51 -4.94 -4.60
N THR A 140 6.31 -4.81 -5.92
CA THR A 140 4.97 -4.78 -6.52
C THR A 140 4.22 -6.09 -6.32
N ALA A 141 4.88 -7.24 -6.54
CA ALA A 141 4.29 -8.55 -6.29
C ALA A 141 3.90 -8.72 -4.80
N GLY A 142 4.79 -8.32 -3.88
CA GLY A 142 4.48 -8.32 -2.45
C GLY A 142 3.29 -7.41 -2.12
N GLN A 143 3.25 -6.20 -2.69
CA GLN A 143 2.15 -5.25 -2.46
C GLN A 143 0.81 -5.79 -2.97
N LEU A 144 0.77 -6.43 -4.14
CA LEU A 144 -0.45 -7.08 -4.65
C LEU A 144 -0.95 -8.14 -3.66
N GLY A 145 -0.06 -9.02 -3.18
CA GLY A 145 -0.43 -10.02 -2.18
C GLY A 145 -0.93 -9.41 -0.87
N ARG A 146 -0.35 -8.30 -0.40
CA ARG A 146 -0.82 -7.58 0.81
C ARG A 146 -2.22 -6.97 0.64
N LEU A 147 -2.58 -6.60 -0.58
CA LEU A 147 -3.90 -6.03 -0.92
C LEU A 147 -4.96 -7.11 -1.17
N ALA A 148 -4.59 -8.39 -1.22
CA ALA A 148 -5.50 -9.50 -1.48
C ALA A 148 -6.73 -9.53 -0.56
N PRO A 149 -6.63 -9.28 0.77
CA PRO A 149 -7.81 -9.30 1.62
C PRO A 149 -8.83 -8.23 1.25
N ALA A 150 -8.39 -7.09 0.70
CA ALA A 150 -9.24 -5.96 0.30
C ALA A 150 -10.08 -6.22 -0.97
N CYS A 151 -9.83 -7.34 -1.66
CA CYS A 151 -10.43 -7.68 -2.95
C CYS A 151 -11.49 -8.77 -2.77
N ASP A 152 -12.66 -8.60 -3.38
CA ASP A 152 -13.54 -9.74 -3.65
C ASP A 152 -12.97 -10.61 -4.79
N ASP A 153 -13.58 -11.77 -5.03
CA ASP A 153 -13.10 -12.70 -6.07
C ASP A 153 -13.03 -12.04 -7.45
N LYS A 154 -14.03 -11.21 -7.79
CA LYS A 154 -14.10 -10.53 -9.09
C LYS A 154 -12.95 -9.55 -9.26
N THR A 155 -12.71 -8.71 -8.26
CA THR A 155 -11.62 -7.74 -8.25
C THR A 155 -10.27 -8.46 -8.31
N TRP A 156 -10.12 -9.56 -7.56
CA TRP A 156 -8.88 -10.32 -7.58
C TRP A 156 -8.60 -10.97 -8.94
N GLN A 157 -9.62 -11.46 -9.65
CA GLN A 157 -9.45 -11.95 -11.02
C GLN A 157 -8.96 -10.85 -11.97
N VAL A 158 -9.45 -9.61 -11.83
CA VAL A 158 -8.93 -8.45 -12.59
C VAL A 158 -7.46 -8.20 -12.28
N VAL A 159 -7.06 -8.31 -11.00
CA VAL A 159 -5.65 -8.17 -10.60
C VAL A 159 -4.77 -9.23 -11.26
N LEU A 160 -5.19 -10.50 -11.23
CA LEU A 160 -4.43 -11.60 -11.84
C LEU A 160 -4.34 -11.43 -13.36
N ALA A 161 -5.44 -11.07 -14.03
CA ALA A 161 -5.45 -10.83 -15.47
C ALA A 161 -4.51 -9.67 -15.87
N ALA A 162 -4.52 -8.57 -15.10
CA ALA A 162 -3.63 -7.44 -15.33
C ALA A 162 -2.15 -7.80 -15.09
N TRP A 163 -1.87 -8.60 -14.06
CA TRP A 163 -0.52 -9.13 -13.80
C TRP A 163 -0.02 -10.00 -14.96
N THR A 164 -0.83 -10.95 -15.44
CA THR A 164 -0.52 -11.80 -16.58
C THR A 164 -0.31 -11.01 -17.87
N ALA A 165 -1.13 -9.97 -18.13
CA ALA A 165 -1.02 -9.20 -19.36
C ALA A 165 0.26 -8.35 -19.40
N GLU A 166 0.61 -7.72 -18.28
CA GLU A 166 1.64 -6.69 -18.27
C GLU A 166 3.01 -7.19 -17.79
N VAL A 167 3.07 -7.95 -16.70
CA VAL A 167 4.34 -8.32 -16.03
C VAL A 167 4.70 -9.78 -16.24
N ASP A 168 3.79 -10.71 -15.95
CA ASP A 168 3.92 -12.17 -16.06
C ASP A 168 5.28 -12.75 -15.62
N TYR A 169 5.90 -12.16 -14.59
CA TYR A 169 7.23 -12.57 -14.18
C TYR A 169 7.16 -13.85 -13.35
N LYS A 170 7.51 -14.98 -13.99
CA LYS A 170 7.37 -16.35 -13.46
C LYS A 170 7.74 -16.51 -11.97
N PRO A 171 8.90 -16.03 -11.47
CA PRO A 171 9.29 -16.21 -10.06
C PRO A 171 8.41 -15.50 -9.03
N LYS A 172 7.50 -14.62 -9.45
CA LYS A 172 6.73 -13.76 -8.53
C LYS A 172 5.29 -14.20 -8.33
N TRP A 173 4.78 -15.14 -9.12
CA TRP A 173 3.45 -15.70 -8.91
C TRP A 173 3.28 -16.28 -7.50
N PHE A 174 4.24 -17.07 -7.01
CA PHE A 174 4.20 -17.58 -5.63
C PHE A 174 4.53 -16.53 -4.59
N SER A 175 5.30 -15.49 -4.94
CA SER A 175 5.48 -14.34 -4.04
C SER A 175 4.15 -13.64 -3.77
N ILE A 176 3.31 -13.45 -4.79
CA ILE A 176 1.95 -12.89 -4.63
C ILE A 176 1.11 -13.85 -3.78
N ALA A 177 1.08 -15.14 -4.14
CA ALA A 177 0.25 -16.14 -3.46
C ALA A 177 0.58 -16.26 -1.96
N TRP A 178 1.85 -16.44 -1.59
CA TRP A 178 2.26 -16.56 -0.20
C TRP A 178 2.09 -15.28 0.59
N THR A 179 2.32 -14.12 -0.04
CA THR A 179 2.05 -12.85 0.64
C THR A 179 0.55 -12.67 0.91
N ALA A 180 -0.33 -13.15 0.01
CA ALA A 180 -1.77 -13.18 0.26
C ALA A 180 -2.14 -14.12 1.42
N VAL A 181 -1.46 -15.28 1.58
CA VAL A 181 -1.63 -16.14 2.76
C VAL A 181 -1.27 -15.40 4.04
N VAL A 182 -0.08 -14.80 4.09
CA VAL A 182 0.38 -14.03 5.26
C VAL A 182 -0.55 -12.86 5.57
N ALA A 183 -1.12 -12.23 4.55
CA ALA A 183 -2.10 -11.16 4.71
C ALA A 183 -3.49 -11.62 5.17
N GLY A 184 -3.73 -12.92 5.34
CA GLY A 184 -5.03 -13.46 5.77
C GLY A 184 -6.05 -13.63 4.65
N ALA A 185 -5.60 -13.76 3.39
CA ALA A 185 -6.46 -13.92 2.20
C ALA A 185 -6.26 -15.29 1.51
N PRO A 186 -6.61 -16.42 2.17
CA PRO A 186 -6.35 -17.76 1.64
C PRO A 186 -7.08 -18.04 0.32
N ARG A 187 -8.29 -17.47 0.12
CA ARG A 187 -9.05 -17.64 -1.13
C ARG A 187 -8.31 -17.03 -2.33
N GLN A 188 -7.84 -15.80 -2.19
CA GLN A 188 -7.08 -15.08 -3.20
C GLN A 188 -5.70 -15.73 -3.42
N ALA A 189 -5.08 -16.25 -2.35
CA ALA A 189 -3.85 -17.02 -2.45
C ALA A 189 -4.03 -18.28 -3.32
N LEU A 190 -5.07 -19.08 -3.06
CA LEU A 190 -5.40 -20.27 -3.86
C LEU A 190 -5.77 -19.92 -5.30
N ALA A 191 -6.51 -18.84 -5.53
CA ALA A 191 -6.80 -18.35 -6.87
C ALA A 191 -5.51 -18.01 -7.64
N THR A 192 -4.55 -17.36 -6.97
CA THR A 192 -3.25 -17.02 -7.54
C THR A 192 -2.44 -18.27 -7.86
N ALA A 193 -2.36 -19.24 -6.95
CA ALA A 193 -1.64 -20.49 -7.16
C ALA A 193 -2.22 -21.32 -8.30
N ARG A 194 -3.56 -21.38 -8.42
CA ARG A 194 -4.25 -22.03 -9.53
C ARG A 194 -3.97 -21.35 -10.87
N ALA A 195 -4.03 -20.01 -10.91
CA ALA A 195 -3.69 -19.25 -12.11
C ALA A 195 -2.24 -19.47 -12.54
N ALA A 196 -1.31 -19.50 -11.57
CA ALA A 196 0.11 -19.76 -11.82
C ALA A 196 0.35 -21.16 -12.40
N ALA A 197 -0.25 -22.20 -11.81
CA ALA A 197 -0.13 -23.58 -12.30
C ALA A 197 -0.76 -23.78 -13.69
N ALA A 198 -1.90 -23.12 -13.96
CA ALA A 198 -2.50 -23.13 -15.29
C ALA A 198 -1.62 -22.40 -16.32
N ARG A 199 -0.91 -21.34 -15.90
CA ARG A 199 -0.06 -20.53 -16.77
C ARG A 199 1.24 -21.23 -17.16
N PHE A 200 1.80 -22.05 -16.28
CA PHE A 200 3.08 -22.76 -16.49
C PHE A 200 2.91 -24.28 -16.31
N PRO A 201 2.15 -24.96 -17.19
CA PRO A 201 1.87 -26.38 -17.05
C PRO A 201 3.11 -27.28 -17.20
N ASP A 202 4.13 -26.81 -17.93
CA ASP A 202 5.37 -27.55 -18.17
C ASP A 202 6.36 -27.47 -16.99
N ASP A 203 6.06 -26.68 -15.97
CA ASP A 203 6.90 -26.55 -14.78
C ASP A 203 6.26 -27.30 -13.59
N PRO A 204 6.77 -28.51 -13.24
CA PRO A 204 6.18 -29.33 -12.19
C PRO A 204 6.18 -28.64 -10.82
N ALA A 205 7.13 -27.72 -10.57
CA ALA A 205 7.18 -26.96 -9.32
C ALA A 205 5.89 -26.14 -9.10
N PHE A 206 5.25 -25.66 -10.19
CA PHE A 206 4.01 -24.90 -10.06
C PHE A 206 2.81 -25.79 -9.68
N ALA A 207 2.78 -27.02 -10.19
CA ALA A 207 1.73 -27.99 -9.85
C ALA A 207 1.89 -28.51 -8.42
N GLU A 208 3.13 -28.78 -8.00
CA GLU A 208 3.47 -29.18 -6.63
C GLU A 208 3.09 -28.10 -5.62
N GLU A 209 3.51 -26.85 -5.87
CA GLU A 209 3.24 -25.72 -4.97
C GLU A 209 1.74 -25.44 -4.85
N ARG A 210 0.98 -25.46 -5.96
CA ARG A 210 -0.49 -25.35 -5.91
C ARG A 210 -1.10 -26.44 -5.04
N THR A 211 -0.69 -27.69 -5.23
CA THR A 211 -1.20 -28.84 -4.47
C THR A 211 -0.89 -28.70 -2.99
N PHE A 212 0.33 -28.27 -2.65
CA PHE A 212 0.73 -27.98 -1.29
C PHE A 212 -0.14 -26.89 -0.65
N MET A 213 -0.32 -25.75 -1.33
CA MET A 213 -1.19 -24.67 -0.84
C MET A 213 -2.64 -25.12 -0.66
N GLU A 214 -3.20 -25.92 -1.60
CA GLU A 214 -4.56 -26.47 -1.47
C GLU A 214 -4.69 -27.41 -0.26
N SER A 215 -3.67 -28.22 0.02
CA SER A 215 -3.68 -29.10 1.20
C SER A 215 -3.63 -28.33 2.53
N LEU A 216 -2.96 -27.17 2.53
CA LEU A 216 -2.74 -26.33 3.70
C LEU A 216 -3.93 -25.41 3.97
N LEU A 217 -4.51 -24.82 2.92
CA LEU A 217 -5.52 -23.74 3.01
C LEU A 217 -6.94 -24.19 2.66
N GLY A 218 -7.11 -25.40 2.11
CA GLY A 218 -8.41 -25.94 1.67
C GLY A 218 -9.24 -26.60 2.78
N ARG A 219 -8.81 -26.46 4.03
CA ARG A 219 -9.55 -26.89 5.23
C ARG A 219 -10.25 -25.70 5.86
#